data_AF-A0A352RUP2-F1
#
_entry.id   AF-A0A352RUP2-F1
#
_cell.length_a   1.000
_cell.length_b   1.000
_cell.length_c   1.000
_cell.angle_alpha   90.00
_cell.angle_beta   90.00
_cell.angle_gamma   90.00
#
_symmetry.space_group_name_H-M   'P 1'
#
loop_
_entity.id
_entity.type
_entity.pdbx_description
1 polymer ?
#
loop_
_entity_poly.entity_id
_entity_poly.type
_entity_poly.pdbx_seq_one_letter_code
_entity_poly.pdbx_strand_id
1 'polypeptide(L)' 'ADKIFYTTGRLTSEMVIKGAQMGIPFLLSRSGVTQMGYQMAKRVGMTLFARCTGKHFLLYTGRERFRHTPAEALVPAV' A
#
# COMPACT_ATOMS: atom_id res chain seq x y z
N ALA A 1 16.29 1.81 -0.41
CA ALA A 1 15.07 1.02 -0.70
C ALA A 1 13.88 1.75 -0.08
N ASP A 2 13.68 3.01 -0.44
CA ASP A 2 12.90 3.98 0.35
C ASP A 2 11.80 4.62 -0.49
N LYS A 3 11.17 3.81 -1.34
CA LYS A 3 10.25 4.30 -2.35
C LYS A 3 8.85 3.75 -2.13
N ILE A 4 7.88 4.62 -2.31
CA ILE A 4 6.45 4.28 -2.36
C ILE A 4 6.02 4.40 -3.81
N PHE A 5 5.35 3.38 -4.34
CA PHE A 5 4.82 3.43 -5.70
C PHE A 5 3.31 3.66 -5.64
N TYR A 6 2.84 4.73 -6.27
CA TYR A 6 1.43 5.08 -6.35
C TYR A 6 0.93 5.02 -7.79
N THR A 7 -0.24 4.41 -8.00
CA THR A 7 -0.86 4.31 -9.32
C THR A 7 -2.37 4.55 -9.28
N THR A 8 -2.93 4.92 -10.43
CA THR A 8 -4.38 5.06 -10.60
C THR A 8 -5.05 3.76 -11.02
N GLY A 9 -4.30 2.78 -11.54
CA GLY A 9 -4.80 1.48 -12.02
C GLY A 9 -4.96 0.44 -10.91
N ARG A 10 -5.61 -0.70 -11.21
CA ARG A 10 -5.79 -1.80 -10.24
C ARG A 10 -4.46 -2.49 -9.93
N LEU A 11 -4.31 -2.97 -8.69
CA LEU A 11 -3.16 -3.78 -8.28
C LEU A 11 -3.40 -5.25 -8.66
N THR A 12 -3.03 -5.59 -9.88
CA THR A 12 -2.99 -6.98 -10.39
C THR A 12 -1.75 -7.72 -9.89
N SER A 13 -1.67 -9.02 -10.11
CA SER A 13 -0.47 -9.82 -9.81
C SER A 13 0.77 -9.26 -10.50
N GLU A 14 0.65 -8.83 -11.76
CA GLU A 14 1.76 -8.26 -12.53
C GLU A 14 2.27 -6.94 -11.92
N MET A 15 1.37 -6.09 -11.43
CA MET A 15 1.76 -4.85 -10.75
C MET A 15 2.57 -5.14 -9.48
N VAL A 16 2.16 -6.15 -8.71
CA VAL A 16 2.87 -6.59 -7.51
C VAL A 16 4.23 -7.20 -7.85
N ILE A 17 4.30 -8.06 -8.87
CA ILE A 17 5.56 -8.69 -9.32
C ILE A 17 6.56 -7.61 -9.74
N LYS A 18 6.12 -6.64 -10.57
CA LYS A 18 6.96 -5.52 -10.99
C LYS A 18 7.44 -4.70 -9.78
N GLY A 19 6.54 -4.39 -8.85
CA GLY A 19 6.88 -3.70 -7.61
C GLY A 19 7.94 -4.45 -6.79
N ALA A 20 7.81 -5.78 -6.66
CA ALA A 20 8.71 -6.61 -5.88
C ALA A 20 10.10 -6.68 -6.52
N GLN A 21 10.17 -6.85 -7.86
CA GLN A 21 11.43 -6.83 -8.61
C GLN A 21 12.16 -5.49 -8.51
N MET A 22 11.42 -4.39 -8.44
CA MET A 22 11.98 -3.05 -8.21
C MET A 22 12.37 -2.80 -6.74
N GLY A 23 12.13 -3.76 -5.83
CA GLY A 23 12.40 -3.62 -4.40
C GLY A 23 11.52 -2.56 -3.72
N ILE A 24 10.29 -2.36 -4.19
CA ILE A 24 9.34 -1.42 -3.61
C ILE A 24 8.63 -2.05 -2.41
N PRO A 25 8.79 -1.51 -1.19
CA PRO A 25 8.11 -2.04 0.00
C PRO A 25 6.61 -1.73 0.06
N PHE A 26 6.17 -0.61 -0.53
CA PHE A 26 4.78 -0.11 -0.46
C PHE A 26 4.22 0.21 -1.84
N LEU A 27 3.10 -0.43 -2.19
CA LEU A 27 2.39 -0.23 -3.44
C LEU A 27 0.96 0.25 -3.16
N LEU A 28 0.66 1.46 -3.59
CA LEU A 28 -0.60 2.17 -3.33
C LEU A 28 -1.38 2.32 -4.63
N SER A 29 -2.69 2.22 -4.54
CA SER A 29 -3.58 2.50 -5.67
C SER A 29 -4.83 3.28 -5.27
N ARG A 30 -5.24 4.20 -6.14
CA ARG A 30 -6.58 4.81 -6.09
C ARG A 30 -7.70 3.80 -6.37
N SER A 31 -7.42 2.80 -7.20
CA SER A 31 -8.38 1.75 -7.58
C SER A 31 -8.34 0.58 -6.58
N GLY A 32 -8.93 -0.56 -6.95
CA GLY A 32 -8.94 -1.77 -6.13
C GLY A 32 -7.74 -2.70 -6.35
N VAL A 33 -7.71 -3.77 -5.56
CA VAL A 33 -6.78 -4.90 -5.68
C VAL A 33 -7.54 -6.11 -6.24
N THR A 34 -6.92 -6.90 -7.12
CA THR A 34 -7.50 -8.19 -7.55
C THR A 34 -7.14 -9.30 -6.57
N GLN A 35 -7.92 -10.39 -6.53
CA GLN A 35 -7.61 -11.53 -5.64
C GLN A 35 -6.18 -12.06 -5.89
N MET A 36 -5.78 -12.20 -7.15
CA MET A 36 -4.43 -12.64 -7.50
C MET A 36 -3.34 -11.63 -7.07
N GLY A 37 -3.61 -10.33 -7.19
CA GLY A 37 -2.70 -9.29 -6.68
C GLY A 37 -2.51 -9.37 -5.17
N TYR A 38 -3.60 -9.50 -4.41
CA TYR A 38 -3.57 -9.67 -2.96
C TYR A 38 -2.77 -10.90 -2.54
N GLN A 39 -3.05 -12.07 -3.14
CA GLN A 39 -2.33 -13.30 -2.82
C GLN A 39 -0.84 -13.19 -3.16
N MET A 40 -0.50 -12.58 -4.29
CA MET A 40 0.90 -12.36 -4.66
C MET A 40 1.60 -11.45 -3.66
N ALA A 41 0.97 -10.35 -3.23
CA ALA A 41 1.56 -9.44 -2.25
C ALA A 41 1.85 -10.11 -0.91
N LYS A 42 0.98 -11.02 -0.45
CA LYS A 42 1.26 -11.85 0.74
C LYS A 42 2.49 -12.73 0.55
N ARG A 43 2.64 -13.36 -0.62
CA ARG A 43 3.78 -14.25 -0.91
C ARG A 43 5.11 -13.50 -0.94
N VAL A 44 5.13 -12.31 -1.52
CA VAL A 44 6.37 -11.51 -1.65
C VAL A 44 6.60 -10.56 -0.47
N GLY A 45 5.70 -10.54 0.52
CA GLY A 45 5.81 -9.65 1.67
C GLY A 45 5.68 -8.16 1.31
N MET A 46 4.86 -7.78 0.32
CA MET A 46 4.63 -6.39 -0.06
C MET A 46 3.45 -5.78 0.69
N THR A 47 3.55 -4.52 1.11
CA THR A 47 2.43 -3.77 1.68
C THR A 47 1.57 -3.18 0.58
N LEU A 48 0.28 -3.52 0.56
CA LEU A 48 -0.68 -2.98 -0.40
C LEU A 48 -1.70 -2.06 0.25
N PHE A 49 -1.87 -0.88 -0.37
CA PHE A 49 -3.01 -0.02 -0.11
C PHE A 49 -3.84 0.11 -1.39
N ALA A 50 -5.16 0.09 -1.23
CA ALA A 50 -6.09 0.34 -2.32
C ALA A 50 -7.19 1.31 -1.88
N ARG A 51 -7.97 1.79 -2.86
CA ARG A 51 -9.03 2.78 -2.66
C ARG A 51 -8.52 4.05 -1.98
N CYS A 52 -7.25 4.41 -2.21
CA CYS A 52 -6.63 5.59 -1.64
C CYS A 52 -7.27 6.84 -2.24
N THR A 53 -8.16 7.49 -1.48
CA THR A 53 -8.85 8.73 -1.87
C THR A 53 -8.94 9.66 -0.67
N GLY A 54 -8.33 10.83 -0.78
CA GLY A 54 -8.29 11.81 0.33
C GLY A 54 -7.64 11.20 1.57
N LYS A 55 -8.38 11.19 2.69
CA LYS A 55 -7.94 10.61 3.97
C LYS A 55 -8.35 9.13 4.16
N HIS A 56 -9.02 8.54 3.18
CA HIS A 56 -9.51 7.17 3.25
C HIS A 56 -8.65 6.22 2.39
N PHE A 57 -8.37 5.04 2.92
CA PHE A 57 -7.65 3.97 2.25
C PHE A 57 -8.01 2.62 2.86
N LEU A 58 -7.74 1.55 2.13
CA LEU A 58 -7.81 0.18 2.62
C LEU A 58 -6.42 -0.43 2.61
N LEU A 59 -5.97 -0.90 3.77
CA LEU A 59 -4.72 -1.64 3.93
C LEU A 59 -4.98 -3.13 3.80
N TYR A 60 -4.51 -3.74 2.71
CA TYR A 60 -4.76 -5.15 2.40
C TYR A 60 -3.69 -6.08 3.00
N THR A 61 -2.42 -5.69 2.92
CA THR A 61 -1.27 -6.49 3.39
C THR A 61 -0.23 -5.59 4.04
N GLY A 62 0.63 -6.13 4.89
CA GLY A 62 1.76 -5.37 5.46
C GLY A 62 1.40 -4.48 6.66
N ARG A 63 0.36 -4.87 7.44
CA ARG A 63 -0.13 -4.10 8.59
C ARG A 63 0.93 -3.88 9.66
N GLU A 64 1.83 -4.83 9.82
CA GLU A 64 2.98 -4.77 10.71
C GLU A 64 3.95 -3.61 10.41
N ARG A 65 3.97 -3.12 9.16
CA ARG A 65 4.79 -1.99 8.71
C ARG A 65 4.06 -0.65 8.70
N PHE A 66 2.77 -0.63 9.07
CA PHE A 66 1.96 0.59 9.04
C PHE A 66 1.72 1.14 10.45
N ARG A 67 2.15 2.38 10.68
CA ARG A 67 1.80 3.15 11.88
C ARG A 67 0.93 4.34 11.46
N HIS A 68 -0.26 4.44 12.07
CA HIS A 68 -1.16 5.56 11.85
C HIS A 68 -1.21 6.42 13.11
N THR A 69 -0.83 7.68 12.98
CA THR A 69 -1.05 8.70 14.00
C THR A 69 -2.18 9.60 13.51
N PRO A 70 -3.29 9.72 14.25
CA PRO A 70 -4.34 10.68 13.92
C PRO A 70 -3.76 12.10 13.82
N ALA A 71 -4.29 12.92 12.91
CA ALA A 71 -3.80 14.28 12.71
C ALA A 71 -3.97 15.14 13.97
N GLU A 72 -5.00 14.90 14.78
CA GLU A 72 -5.22 15.57 16.06
C GLU A 72 -4.11 15.27 17.09
N ALA A 73 -3.43 14.13 16.98
CA ALA A 73 -2.35 13.72 17.87
C ALA A 73 -0.96 14.25 17.44
N LEU A 74 -0.87 14.98 16.32
CA LEU A 74 0.36 15.62 15.83
C LEU A 74 0.44 17.10 16.22
N VAL A 75 -0.58 17.63 16.91
CA VAL A 75 -0.53 18.99 17.46
C VAL A 75 0.35 18.93 18.72
N PRO A 76 1.47 19.67 18.79
CA PRO A 76 2.22 19.79 20.03
C PRO A 76 1.30 20.40 21.08
N ALA A 77 1.29 19.85 22.30
CA ALA A 77 0.69 20.54 23.42
C ALA A 77 1.39 21.90 23.55
N VAL A 78 0.64 22.98 23.26
CA VAL A 78 1.09 24.36 23.51
C VAL A 78 0.87 24.65 24.98
#